data_AF-A0A526YEU1-F1
#
_entry.id   AF-A0A526YEU1-F1
#
_cell.length_a   1.000
_cell.length_b   1.000
_cell.length_c   1.000
_cell.angle_alpha   90.00
_cell.angle_beta   90.00
_cell.angle_gamma   90.00
#
_symmetry.space_group_name_H-M   'P 1'
#
loop_
_entity.id
_entity.type
_entity.pdbx_description
1 polymer ?
#
loop_
_entity_poly.entity_id
_entity_poly.type
_entity_poly.pdbx_seq_one_letter_code
_entity_poly.pdbx_strand_id
1 'polypeptide(L)' 'VEDTGGAEIDTSAMAHLSLSTPEERRLHAIAFHEWVTVRTASNKPPVSGSRMGIPDGPGLGIDVVPDLLGAPFYEVGS' A
#
# COMPACT_ATOMS: atom_id res chain seq x y z
N VAL A 1 8.99 2.03 10.10
CA VAL A 1 9.46 1.92 8.70
C VAL A 1 8.56 2.85 7.94
N GLU A 2 9.14 3.71 7.10
CA GLU A 2 8.38 4.74 6.39
C GLU A 2 8.93 4.88 4.98
N ASP A 3 8.06 5.27 4.04
CA ASP A 3 8.39 5.59 2.66
C ASP A 3 8.22 7.10 2.41
N THR A 4 8.24 7.50 1.13
CA THR A 4 7.98 8.89 0.72
C THR A 4 6.51 9.19 0.50
N GLY A 5 5.64 8.17 0.50
CA GLY A 5 4.21 8.22 0.28
C GLY A 5 3.75 7.78 -1.11
N GLY A 6 2.45 7.47 -1.18
CA GLY A 6 1.78 6.91 -2.33
C GLY A 6 0.36 6.45 -2.00
N ALA A 7 -0.25 5.71 -2.92
CA ALA A 7 -1.58 5.12 -2.74
C ALA A 7 -1.48 3.68 -2.21
N GLU A 8 -2.48 2.83 -2.49
CA GLU A 8 -2.63 1.51 -1.87
C GLU A 8 -1.51 0.52 -2.21
N ILE A 9 -0.95 0.56 -3.43
CA ILE A 9 0.14 -0.36 -3.81
C ILE A 9 1.36 -0.15 -2.91
N ASP A 10 1.80 1.09 -2.80
CA ASP A 10 2.93 1.50 -1.97
C ASP A 10 2.65 1.29 -0.48
N THR A 11 1.49 1.76 -0.01
CA THR A 11 1.09 1.60 1.39
C THR A 11 1.04 0.12 1.79
N SER A 12 0.54 -0.79 0.93
CA SER A 12 0.53 -2.21 1.28
C SER A 12 1.95 -2.75 1.43
N ALA A 13 2.85 -2.45 0.49
CA ALA A 13 4.24 -2.88 0.57
C ALA A 13 4.93 -2.37 1.85
N MET A 14 4.77 -1.08 2.17
CA MET A 14 5.29 -0.49 3.40
C MET A 14 4.65 -1.13 4.64
N ALA A 15 3.34 -1.40 4.64
CA ALA A 15 2.65 -2.01 5.78
C ALA A 15 3.19 -3.42 6.07
N HIS A 16 3.41 -4.24 5.03
CA HIS A 16 4.06 -5.54 5.16
C HIS A 16 5.48 -5.44 5.71
N LEU A 17 6.28 -4.47 5.24
CA LEU A 17 7.64 -4.26 5.74
C LEU A 17 7.65 -3.78 7.20
N SER A 18 6.74 -2.89 7.56
CA SER A 18 6.55 -2.43 8.94
C SER A 18 6.14 -3.59 9.85
N LEU A 19 5.16 -4.41 9.43
CA LEU A 19 4.69 -5.56 10.21
C LEU A 19 5.71 -6.70 10.33
N SER A 20 6.66 -6.81 9.40
CA SER A 20 7.79 -7.74 9.51
C SER A 20 8.96 -7.23 10.37
N THR A 21 8.92 -5.96 10.80
CA THR A 21 9.88 -5.39 11.75
C THR A 21 9.44 -5.71 13.19
N PRO A 22 10.32 -6.21 14.09
CA PRO A 22 9.98 -6.45 15.50
C PRO A 22 9.32 -5.23 16.16
N GLU A 23 8.30 -5.45 16.98
CA GLU A 23 7.49 -4.38 17.58
C GLU A 23 8.35 -3.40 18.39
N GLU A 24 9.33 -3.89 19.16
CA GLU A 24 10.29 -3.09 19.91
C GLU A 24 11.18 -2.16 19.06
N ARG A 25 11.24 -2.38 17.74
CA ARG A 25 12.00 -1.59 16.76
C ARG A 25 11.09 -0.82 15.80
N ARG A 26 9.76 -0.92 15.97
CA ARG A 26 8.77 -0.32 15.09
C ARG A 26 8.26 0.99 15.70
N LEU A 27 8.79 2.13 15.23
CA LEU A 27 8.40 3.45 15.73
C LEU A 27 7.03 3.91 15.21
N HIS A 28 6.91 4.17 13.90
CA HIS A 28 5.66 4.57 13.25
C HIS A 28 5.62 4.10 11.78
N ALA A 29 4.43 4.21 11.19
CA ALA A 29 4.08 4.05 9.79
C ALA A 29 2.88 4.97 9.49
N ILE A 30 2.78 5.52 8.28
CA ILE A 30 1.68 6.42 7.87
C ILE A 30 0.82 5.76 6.79
N ALA A 31 -0.51 5.93 6.91
CA ALA A 31 -1.47 5.48 5.92
C ALA A 31 -1.64 6.52 4.80
N PHE A 32 -0.62 6.74 3.97
CA PHE A 32 -0.64 7.78 2.93
C PHE A 32 -1.81 7.65 1.94
N HIS A 33 -2.26 6.43 1.66
CA HIS A 33 -3.44 6.19 0.82
C HIS A 33 -4.74 6.84 1.35
N GLU A 34 -4.84 7.16 2.65
CA GLU A 34 -5.98 7.91 3.22
C GLU A 34 -5.88 9.44 3.00
N TRP A 35 -4.74 9.94 2.51
CA TRP A 35 -4.48 11.38 2.32
C TRP A 35 -4.57 11.82 0.86
N VAL A 36 -4.73 10.88 -0.07
CA VAL A 36 -4.83 11.12 -1.51
C VAL A 36 -6.25 10.86 -2.01
N THR A 37 -6.59 11.42 -3.17
CA THR A 37 -7.94 11.31 -3.76
C THR A 37 -8.02 10.33 -4.93
N VAL A 38 -6.89 9.82 -5.39
CA VAL A 38 -6.79 8.83 -6.47
C VAL A 38 -6.32 7.50 -5.89
N ARG A 39 -7.02 6.43 -6.25
CA ARG A 39 -6.71 5.06 -5.84
C ARG A 39 -5.98 4.29 -6.93
N THR A 40 -5.20 3.31 -6.50
CA THR A 40 -4.46 2.34 -7.32
C THR A 40 -4.93 0.90 -7.10
N ALA A 41 -5.59 0.61 -5.96
CA ALA A 41 -6.20 -0.69 -5.66
C ALA A 41 -7.56 -0.54 -4.94
N SER A 42 -8.41 -1.56 -4.99
CA SER A 42 -9.74 -1.59 -4.33
C SER A 42 -9.72 -2.30 -2.98
N ASN A 43 -8.98 -3.40 -2.82
CA ASN A 43 -8.69 -4.00 -1.52
C ASN A 43 -7.48 -3.29 -0.91
N LYS A 44 -7.72 -2.39 0.04
CA LYS A 44 -6.70 -1.48 0.60
C LYS A 44 -6.26 -1.90 2.01
N PRO A 45 -5.07 -1.50 2.48
CA PRO A 45 -4.68 -1.68 3.87
C PRO A 45 -5.76 -1.12 4.82
N PRO A 46 -6.30 -1.92 5.76
CA PRO A 46 -7.38 -1.44 6.61
C PRO A 46 -6.85 -0.44 7.63
N VAL A 47 -7.60 0.65 7.84
CA VAL A 47 -7.30 1.66 8.87
C VAL A 47 -8.43 1.69 9.89
N SER A 48 -8.07 1.59 11.18
CA SER A 48 -9.00 1.68 12.30
C SER A 48 -8.40 2.54 13.40
N GLY A 49 -8.99 3.72 13.60
CA GLY A 49 -8.44 4.73 14.51
C GLY A 49 -7.02 5.12 14.10
N SER A 50 -6.07 5.01 15.03
CA SER A 50 -4.66 5.33 14.80
C SER A 50 -3.81 4.13 14.36
N ARG A 51 -4.43 3.06 13.85
CA ARG A 51 -3.75 1.84 13.46
C ARG A 51 -4.08 1.46 12.01
N MET A 52 -3.08 0.96 11.32
CA MET A 52 -3.18 0.39 9.98
C MET A 52 -2.76 -1.08 10.01
N GLY A 53 -3.48 -1.92 9.28
CA GLY A 53 -3.16 -3.33 9.07
C GLY A 53 -2.63 -3.61 7.66
N ILE A 54 -2.60 -4.89 7.30
CA ILE A 54 -2.36 -5.35 5.92
C ILE A 54 -3.67 -5.90 5.34
N PRO A 55 -3.87 -5.83 4.02
CA PRO A 55 -5.03 -6.46 3.39
C PRO A 55 -5.01 -7.99 3.54
N ASP A 56 -6.18 -8.61 3.52
CA ASP A 56 -6.29 -10.07 3.47
C ASP A 56 -5.91 -10.59 2.08
N GLY A 57 -5.21 -11.73 2.02
CA GLY A 57 -4.86 -12.42 0.78
C GLY A 57 -3.36 -12.64 0.58
N PRO A 58 -2.96 -13.32 -0.50
CA PRO A 58 -1.56 -13.59 -0.80
C PRO A 58 -0.81 -12.34 -1.31
N GLY A 59 0.51 -12.35 -1.18
CA GLY A 59 1.37 -11.26 -1.66
C GLY A 59 1.10 -9.96 -0.90
N LEU A 60 0.86 -8.86 -1.62
CA LEU A 60 0.46 -7.58 -1.04
C LEU A 60 -1.03 -7.55 -0.63
N GLY A 61 -1.80 -8.59 -0.94
CA GLY A 61 -3.23 -8.68 -0.60
C GLY A 61 -4.12 -7.63 -1.28
N ILE A 62 -3.59 -6.81 -2.19
CA ILE A 62 -4.35 -5.75 -2.87
C ILE A 62 -4.95 -6.22 -4.20
N ASP A 63 -6.06 -5.60 -4.59
CA ASP A 63 -6.69 -5.77 -5.90
C ASP A 63 -6.46 -4.50 -6.73
N VAL A 64 -5.43 -4.51 -7.59
CA VAL A 64 -5.07 -3.36 -8.45
C VAL A 64 -6.27 -2.96 -9.32
N VAL A 65 -6.45 -1.65 -9.57
CA VAL A 65 -7.47 -1.08 -10.47
C VAL A 65 -6.80 -0.56 -11.75
N PRO A 66 -6.61 -1.39 -12.79
CA PRO A 66 -5.82 -1.03 -13.97
C PRO A 66 -6.38 0.16 -14.74
N ASP A 67 -7.71 0.28 -14.80
CA ASP A 67 -8.40 1.38 -15.50
C ASP A 67 -8.00 2.77 -14.95
N LEU A 68 -7.61 2.85 -13.67
CA LEU A 68 -7.14 4.10 -13.05
C LEU A 68 -5.64 4.34 -13.22
N LEU A 69 -4.87 3.29 -13.49
CA LEU A 69 -3.45 3.42 -13.86
C LEU A 69 -3.31 3.90 -15.32
N GLY A 70 -4.28 3.57 -16.17
CA GLY A 70 -4.28 3.93 -17.58
C GLY A 70 -3.38 3.03 -18.42
N ALA A 71 -3.15 3.46 -19.67
CA ALA A 71 -2.26 2.73 -20.57
C ALA A 71 -0.80 2.83 -20.11
N PRO A 72 0.01 1.75 -20.23
CA PRO A 72 1.43 1.81 -19.95
C PRO A 72 2.13 2.89 -20.79
N PHE A 73 2.99 3.68 -20.17
CA PHE A 73 3.83 4.65 -20.90
C PHE A 73 5.00 3.98 -21.63
N TYR A 74 5.39 2.77 -21.22
CA TYR A 74 6.52 2.04 -21.75
C TYR A 74 6.31 0.53 -21.60
N GLU A 75 6.61 -0.22 -22.66
CA GLU A 75 6.57 -1.68 -22.70
C GLU A 75 7.89 -2.21 -23.25
N VAL A 76 8.39 -3.31 -22.69
CA VAL A 76 9.62 -3.97 -23.12
C VAL A 76 9.30 -5.39 -23.57
N GLY A 77 9.66 -5.73 -24.80
CA GLY A 77 9.63 -7.10 -25.31
C GLY A 77 8.26 -7.57 -25.77
N SER A 78 7.74 -6.95 -26.84
CA SER A 78 6.63 -7.52 -27.63
C SER A 78 6.97 -8.90 -28.18
#